data_AF-A0A7V7WJA3-F1
#
_entry.id   AF-A0A7V7WJA3-F1
#
_cell.length_a   1.000
_cell.length_b   1.000
_cell.length_c   1.000
_cell.angle_alpha   90.00
_cell.angle_beta   90.00
_cell.angle_gamma   90.00
#
_symmetry.space_group_name_H-M   'P 1'
#
loop_
_entity.id
_entity.type
_entity.pdbx_description
1 polymer ?
#
loop_
_entity_poly.entity_id
_entity_poly.type
_entity_poly.pdbx_seq_one_letter_code
_entity_poly.pdbx_strand_id
1 'polypeptide(L)'
;MVKTFIIDEPVLLSLGFLSALFIPKGWGGSVFKTRAFWAGTYLALGFIALAAYGYFLAPDWMFMYLVPAKNIPTWLVGYAFVLYYFLFLAGFLAAPHLGNLHPKLPWLALAFGILASVAVVLPLLPAYRIVATYEEFHRGGGIPLPESEVSRKTLIPTLLLFLSGFALLIWSRRQKV
;
A
#
# COMPACT_ATOMS: atom_id res chain seq x y z
N MET A 1 6.76 11.25 18.03
CA MET A 1 7.44 10.78 16.80
C MET A 1 6.53 9.76 16.13
N VAL A 2 5.86 10.11 15.05
CA VAL A 2 5.00 9.19 14.26
C VAL A 2 5.90 8.60 13.18
N LYS A 3 6.37 7.35 13.34
CA LYS A 3 7.40 6.78 12.45
C LYS A 3 6.92 5.67 11.51
N THR A 4 5.63 5.37 11.48
CA THR A 4 5.27 3.99 11.11
C THR A 4 3.86 3.79 10.56
N PHE A 5 3.02 4.82 10.60
CA PHE A 5 1.81 4.87 9.75
C PHE A 5 2.15 5.19 8.28
N ILE A 6 3.40 5.62 8.06
CA ILE A 6 3.94 6.18 6.83
C ILE A 6 4.41 5.08 5.86
N ILE A 7 4.23 3.79 6.17
CA ILE A 7 4.99 2.73 5.48
C ILE A 7 4.24 2.18 4.28
N ASP A 8 2.92 2.05 4.42
CA ASP A 8 2.05 1.70 3.29
C ASP A 8 1.82 2.92 2.37
N GLU A 9 2.10 4.13 2.86
CA GLU A 9 1.90 5.38 2.13
C GLU A 9 2.74 5.44 0.83
N PRO A 10 4.09 5.28 0.85
CA PRO A 10 4.90 5.15 -0.36
C PRO A 10 4.50 3.97 -1.24
N VAL A 11 4.02 2.86 -0.67
CA VAL A 11 3.59 1.68 -1.43
C VAL A 11 2.35 2.01 -2.27
N LEU A 12 1.32 2.63 -1.67
CA LEU A 12 0.09 2.97 -2.38
C LEU A 12 0.32 4.10 -3.38
N LEU A 13 1.16 5.08 -3.05
CA LEU A 13 1.60 6.09 -4.00
C LEU A 13 2.32 5.46 -5.21
N SER A 14 3.26 4.53 -4.95
CA SER A 14 3.99 3.79 -5.99
C SER A 14 3.05 2.94 -6.84
N LEU A 15 2.06 2.30 -6.23
CA LEU A 15 1.02 1.54 -6.92
C LEU A 15 0.21 2.44 -7.87
N GLY A 16 -0.09 3.66 -7.45
CA GLY A 16 -0.72 4.69 -8.30
C GLY A 16 0.13 4.99 -9.53
N PHE A 17 1.41 5.33 -9.34
CA PHE A 17 2.35 5.56 -10.43
C PHE A 17 2.45 4.37 -11.37
N LEU A 18 2.66 3.17 -10.81
CA LEU A 18 2.76 1.93 -11.55
C LEU A 18 1.51 1.71 -12.41
N SER A 19 0.33 1.83 -11.82
CA SER A 19 -0.94 1.62 -12.54
C SER A 19 -1.11 2.60 -13.70
N ALA A 20 -0.72 3.87 -13.51
CA ALA A 20 -0.80 4.87 -14.58
C ALA A 20 0.14 4.59 -15.77
N LEU A 21 1.25 3.88 -15.56
CA LEU A 21 2.14 3.45 -16.66
C LEU A 21 1.48 2.42 -17.61
N PHE A 22 0.36 1.81 -17.20
CA PHE A 22 -0.42 0.89 -18.02
C PHE A 22 -1.57 1.59 -18.78
N ILE A 23 -1.69 2.92 -18.69
CA ILE A 23 -2.63 3.68 -19.53
C ILE A 23 -2.20 3.58 -21.00
N PRO A 24 -3.12 3.27 -21.94
CA PRO A 24 -2.80 3.22 -23.36
C PRO A 24 -2.22 4.55 -23.88
N LYS A 25 -1.18 4.47 -24.71
CA LYS A 25 -0.61 5.67 -25.37
C LYS A 25 -1.68 6.28 -26.29
N GLY A 26 -1.83 7.61 -26.23
CA GLY A 26 -2.80 8.33 -27.06
C GLY A 26 -4.25 8.30 -26.51
N TRP A 27 -4.47 7.84 -25.29
CA TRP A 27 -5.78 7.92 -24.64
C TRP A 27 -6.23 9.38 -24.50
N GLY A 28 -7.27 9.76 -25.25
CA GLY A 28 -7.84 11.13 -25.24
C GLY A 28 -8.99 11.34 -24.25
N GLY A 29 -9.43 10.29 -23.54
CA GLY A 29 -10.54 10.35 -22.60
C GLY A 29 -10.11 10.59 -21.14
N SER A 30 -11.09 10.55 -20.23
CA SER A 30 -10.81 10.58 -18.78
C SER A 30 -9.97 9.37 -18.34
N VAL A 31 -8.92 9.60 -17.54
CA VAL A 31 -8.05 8.53 -17.03
C VAL A 31 -8.80 7.56 -16.08
N PHE A 32 -9.86 8.02 -15.42
CA PHE A 32 -10.73 7.21 -14.56
C PHE A 32 -11.54 6.15 -15.32
N LYS A 33 -11.67 6.29 -16.65
CA LYS A 33 -12.37 5.32 -17.49
C LYS A 33 -11.46 4.21 -18.02
N THR A 34 -10.16 4.29 -17.76
CA THR A 34 -9.18 3.29 -18.24
C THR A 34 -9.27 2.01 -17.43
N ARG A 35 -9.01 0.85 -18.06
CA ARG A 35 -8.88 -0.41 -17.29
C ARG A 35 -7.71 -0.37 -16.30
N ALA A 36 -6.67 0.42 -16.59
CA ALA A 36 -5.54 0.62 -15.70
C ALA A 36 -5.97 1.26 -14.36
N PHE A 37 -6.87 2.25 -14.41
CA PHE A 37 -7.46 2.84 -13.20
C PHE A 37 -8.22 1.82 -12.37
N TRP A 38 -9.08 1.01 -13.00
CA TRP A 38 -9.90 0.03 -12.30
C TRP A 38 -9.07 -1.14 -11.74
N ALA A 39 -8.07 -1.61 -12.50
CA ALA A 39 -7.14 -2.63 -12.01
C ALA A 39 -6.29 -2.11 -10.84
N GLY A 40 -5.81 -0.87 -10.92
CA GLY A 40 -5.11 -0.21 -9.81
C GLY A 40 -6.01 0.01 -8.59
N THR A 41 -7.26 0.42 -8.81
CA THR A 41 -8.27 0.60 -7.74
C THR A 41 -8.58 -0.73 -7.05
N TYR A 42 -8.71 -1.82 -7.81
CA TYR A 42 -8.87 -3.16 -7.26
C TYR A 42 -7.70 -3.54 -6.35
N LEU A 43 -6.46 -3.31 -6.79
CA LEU A 43 -5.27 -3.55 -5.97
C LEU A 43 -5.26 -2.69 -4.72
N ALA A 44 -5.53 -1.38 -4.84
CA ALA A 44 -5.50 -0.44 -3.73
C ALA A 44 -6.58 -0.76 -2.69
N LEU A 45 -7.82 -0.97 -3.11
CA LEU A 45 -8.93 -1.30 -2.21
C LEU A 45 -8.75 -2.69 -1.59
N GLY A 46 -8.27 -3.68 -2.35
CA GLY A 46 -7.95 -4.99 -1.80
C GLY A 46 -6.85 -4.92 -0.74
N PHE A 47 -5.82 -4.10 -0.97
CA PHE A 47 -4.74 -3.88 0.00
C PHE A 47 -5.29 -3.23 1.27
N ILE A 48 -6.10 -2.17 1.13
CA ILE A 48 -6.74 -1.48 2.25
C ILE A 48 -7.64 -2.44 3.04
N ALA A 49 -8.42 -3.27 2.35
CA ALA A 49 -9.29 -4.26 2.99
C ALA A 49 -8.48 -5.30 3.78
N LEU A 50 -7.34 -5.76 3.25
CA LEU A 50 -6.45 -6.69 3.95
C LEU A 50 -5.75 -6.04 5.13
N ALA A 51 -5.33 -4.78 5.00
CA ALA A 51 -4.76 -4.01 6.11
C ALA A 51 -5.79 -3.81 7.23
N ALA A 52 -7.02 -3.43 6.88
CA ALA A 52 -8.13 -3.32 7.83
C ALA A 52 -8.45 -4.66 8.49
N TYR A 53 -8.48 -5.76 7.72
CA TYR A 53 -8.66 -7.10 8.28
C TYR A 53 -7.53 -7.49 9.25
N GLY A 54 -6.28 -7.19 8.90
CA GLY A 54 -5.13 -7.38 9.79
C GLY A 54 -5.25 -6.57 11.08
N TYR A 55 -5.71 -5.32 10.99
CA TYR A 55 -6.01 -4.49 12.17
C TYR A 55 -7.03 -5.16 13.09
N PHE A 56 -8.12 -5.71 12.56
CA PHE A 56 -9.13 -6.38 13.38
C PHE A 56 -8.64 -7.69 14.01
N LEU A 57 -7.69 -8.38 13.39
CA LEU A 57 -7.06 -9.57 13.97
C LEU A 57 -6.09 -9.23 15.10
N ALA A 58 -5.28 -8.19 14.94
CA ALA A 58 -4.28 -7.78 15.91
C ALA A 58 -4.12 -6.25 15.91
N PRO A 59 -5.00 -5.51 16.63
CA PRO A 59 -4.98 -4.05 16.59
C PRO A 59 -3.71 -3.48 17.23
N ASP A 60 -3.19 -4.14 18.28
CA ASP A 60 -1.95 -3.71 18.92
C ASP A 60 -0.73 -3.86 18.01
N TRP A 61 -0.71 -4.86 17.13
CA TRP A 61 0.43 -5.11 16.25
C TRP A 61 0.70 -3.97 15.27
N MET A 62 -0.34 -3.37 14.70
CA MET A 62 -0.18 -2.26 13.75
C MET A 62 0.42 -1.01 14.39
N PHE A 63 0.36 -0.87 15.73
CA PHE A 63 0.76 0.36 16.42
C PHE A 63 1.70 0.12 17.62
N MET A 64 2.16 -1.12 17.83
CA MET A 64 2.88 -1.57 19.03
C MET A 64 4.15 -0.77 19.36
N TYR A 65 4.76 -0.13 18.37
CA TYR A 65 5.98 0.68 18.52
C TYR A 65 5.69 2.18 18.75
N LEU A 66 4.44 2.63 18.73
CA LEU A 66 4.05 4.03 18.95
C LEU A 66 3.31 4.22 20.26
N VAL A 67 2.15 3.59 20.38
CA VAL A 67 1.21 3.79 21.48
C VAL A 67 0.36 2.52 21.65
N PRO A 68 -0.11 2.22 22.88
CA PRO A 68 -1.11 1.19 23.09
C PRO A 68 -2.34 1.42 22.21
N ALA A 69 -2.88 0.38 21.55
CA ALA A 69 -3.98 0.57 20.59
C ALA A 69 -5.24 1.18 21.22
N LYS A 70 -5.50 0.88 22.50
CA LYS A 70 -6.59 1.48 23.30
C LYS A 70 -6.56 3.01 23.37
N ASN A 71 -5.40 3.63 23.12
CA ASN A 71 -5.23 5.09 23.14
C ASN A 71 -5.42 5.73 21.76
N ILE A 72 -5.60 4.93 20.70
CA ILE A 72 -5.76 5.42 19.33
C ILE A 72 -7.25 5.66 19.07
N PRO A 73 -7.65 6.90 18.77
CA PRO A 73 -9.03 7.18 18.41
C PRO A 73 -9.42 6.40 17.15
N THR A 74 -10.59 5.75 17.15
CA THR A 74 -11.07 4.94 16.01
C THR A 74 -11.18 5.75 14.72
N TRP A 75 -11.50 7.05 14.82
CA TRP A 75 -11.56 7.93 13.65
C TRP A 75 -10.20 8.10 12.97
N LEU A 76 -9.08 8.04 13.71
CA LEU A 76 -7.74 8.14 13.15
C LEU A 76 -7.37 6.89 12.36
N VAL A 77 -7.85 5.72 12.80
CA VAL A 77 -7.73 4.45 12.06
C VAL A 77 -8.55 4.51 10.77
N GLY A 78 -9.78 5.03 10.83
CA GLY A 78 -10.60 5.26 9.64
C GLY A 78 -9.92 6.22 8.65
N TYR A 79 -9.36 7.32 9.17
CA TYR A 79 -8.59 8.28 8.38
C TYR A 79 -7.37 7.62 7.70
N ALA A 80 -6.68 6.68 8.36
CA ALA A 80 -5.59 5.88 7.78
C ALA A 80 -5.96 5.27 6.43
N PHE A 81 -7.03 4.49 6.45
CA PHE A 81 -7.44 3.66 5.33
C PHE A 81 -7.98 4.51 4.19
N VAL A 82 -8.61 5.63 4.52
CA VAL A 82 -9.02 6.63 3.52
C VAL A 82 -7.81 7.30 2.88
N LEU A 83 -6.81 7.70 3.68
CA LEU A 83 -5.58 8.31 3.19
C LEU A 83 -4.83 7.40 2.22
N TYR A 84 -4.78 6.09 2.50
CA TYR A 84 -4.18 5.11 1.60
C TYR A 84 -4.77 5.19 0.18
N TYR A 85 -6.09 5.24 0.07
CA TYR A 85 -6.73 5.35 -1.26
C TYR A 85 -6.41 6.69 -1.93
N PHE A 86 -6.37 7.79 -1.18
CA PHE A 86 -5.98 9.10 -1.72
C PHE A 86 -4.53 9.12 -2.22
N LEU A 87 -3.60 8.43 -1.57
CA LEU A 87 -2.22 8.33 -2.04
C LEU A 87 -2.12 7.53 -3.35
N PHE A 88 -2.89 6.44 -3.48
CA PHE A 88 -3.04 5.76 -4.75
C PHE A 88 -3.54 6.71 -5.84
N LEU A 89 -4.62 7.46 -5.58
CA LEU A 89 -5.16 8.44 -6.54
C LEU A 89 -4.13 9.51 -6.89
N ALA A 90 -3.40 10.03 -5.92
CA ALA A 90 -2.36 11.04 -6.11
C ALA A 90 -1.26 10.51 -7.06
N GLY A 91 -0.76 9.31 -6.83
CA GLY A 91 0.25 8.69 -7.71
C GLY A 91 -0.29 8.44 -9.11
N PHE A 92 -1.53 7.95 -9.22
CA PHE A 92 -2.17 7.65 -10.50
C PHE A 92 -2.39 8.90 -11.34
N LEU A 93 -2.83 10.01 -10.73
CA LEU A 93 -3.10 11.27 -11.41
C LEU A 93 -1.82 12.08 -11.68
N ALA A 94 -0.80 11.95 -10.82
CA ALA A 94 0.47 12.64 -11.02
C ALA A 94 1.27 12.05 -12.20
N ALA A 95 1.21 10.73 -12.44
CA ALA A 95 2.03 10.09 -13.47
C ALA A 95 1.78 10.66 -14.89
N PRO A 96 0.53 10.80 -15.39
CA PRO A 96 0.27 11.42 -16.68
C PRO A 96 0.79 12.87 -16.76
N HIS A 97 0.63 13.63 -15.67
CA HIS A 97 1.11 15.01 -15.61
C HIS A 97 2.65 15.09 -15.70
N LEU A 98 3.36 14.23 -14.97
CA LEU A 98 4.82 14.09 -15.07
C LEU A 98 5.26 13.61 -16.46
N GLY A 99 4.47 12.73 -17.09
CA GLY A 99 4.74 12.23 -18.44
C GLY A 99 4.67 13.32 -19.51
N ASN A 100 3.79 14.31 -19.33
CA ASN A 100 3.70 15.49 -20.20
C ASN A 100 4.92 16.39 -20.08
N LEU A 101 5.56 16.44 -18.90
CA LEU A 101 6.80 17.18 -18.69
C LEU A 101 7.99 16.45 -19.31
N HIS A 102 8.14 15.15 -19.02
CA HIS A 102 9.17 14.31 -19.63
C HIS A 102 8.83 12.82 -19.49
N PRO A 103 9.01 11.99 -20.53
CA PRO A 103 8.54 10.60 -20.56
C PRO A 103 9.19 9.68 -19.51
N LYS A 104 10.36 10.05 -18.97
CA LYS A 104 11.04 9.29 -17.91
C LYS A 104 10.62 9.67 -16.48
N LEU A 105 10.00 10.83 -16.26
CA LEU A 105 9.66 11.30 -14.91
C LEU A 105 8.70 10.37 -14.16
N PRO A 106 7.66 9.78 -14.78
CA PRO A 106 6.79 8.83 -14.10
C PRO A 106 7.55 7.59 -13.57
N TRP A 107 8.54 7.11 -14.33
CA TRP A 107 9.39 5.98 -13.93
C TRP A 107 10.33 6.36 -12.79
N LEU A 108 10.90 7.57 -12.82
CA LEU A 108 11.73 8.09 -11.74
C LEU A 108 10.92 8.27 -10.45
N ALA A 109 9.69 8.79 -10.55
CA ALA A 109 8.79 8.93 -9.41
C ALA A 109 8.41 7.57 -8.81
N LEU A 110 8.12 6.56 -9.65
CA LEU A 110 7.92 5.19 -9.20
C LEU A 110 9.15 4.63 -8.49
N ALA A 111 10.34 4.78 -9.08
CA ALA A 111 11.59 4.30 -8.49
C ALA A 111 11.86 4.97 -7.14
N PHE A 112 11.65 6.29 -7.05
CA PHE A 112 11.77 7.03 -5.80
C PHE A 112 10.77 6.57 -4.75
N GLY A 113 9.51 6.32 -5.14
CA GLY A 113 8.49 5.76 -4.25
C GLY A 113 8.88 4.39 -3.68
N ILE A 114 9.40 3.49 -4.53
CA ILE A 114 9.90 2.17 -4.08
C ILE A 114 11.10 2.34 -3.12
N LEU A 115 12.04 3.22 -3.44
CA LEU A 115 13.18 3.50 -2.56
C LEU A 115 12.75 4.10 -1.22
N ALA A 116 11.74 4.97 -1.22
CA ALA A 116 11.16 5.52 0.00
C ALA A 116 10.52 4.41 0.84
N SER A 117 9.77 3.47 0.23
CA SER A 117 9.25 2.30 0.94
C SER A 117 10.38 1.50 1.61
N VAL A 118 11.46 1.21 0.88
CA VAL A 118 12.61 0.47 1.41
C VAL A 118 13.30 1.24 2.54
N ALA A 119 13.51 2.54 2.38
CA ALA A 119 14.15 3.40 3.37
C ALA A 119 13.35 3.47 4.69
N VAL A 120 12.03 3.33 4.61
CA VAL A 120 11.15 3.28 5.77
C VAL A 120 11.10 1.88 6.40
N VAL A 121 11.00 0.81 5.59
CA VAL A 121 10.92 -0.58 6.09
C VAL A 121 12.23 -1.05 6.70
N LEU A 122 13.38 -0.74 6.08
CA LEU A 122 14.66 -1.33 6.45
C LEU A 122 15.07 -1.07 7.91
N PRO A 123 14.95 0.16 8.45
CA PRO A 123 15.26 0.43 9.87
C PRO A 123 14.28 -0.24 10.84
N LEU A 124 13.07 -0.57 10.37
CA LEU A 124 11.99 -1.13 11.17
C LEU A 124 11.85 -2.64 11.02
N LEU A 125 12.72 -3.27 10.23
CA LEU A 125 12.66 -4.68 9.88
C LEU A 125 12.55 -5.62 11.10
N PRO A 126 13.25 -5.38 12.24
CA PRO A 126 13.08 -6.20 13.44
C PRO A 126 11.66 -6.13 13.99
N ALA A 127 11.06 -4.94 14.01
CA ALA A 127 9.68 -4.74 14.46
C ALA A 127 8.67 -5.38 13.50
N TYR A 128 8.93 -5.33 12.20
CA TYR A 128 8.08 -5.94 11.18
C TYR A 128 7.99 -7.46 11.26
N ARG A 129 8.99 -8.11 11.87
CA ARG A 129 9.04 -9.57 11.97
C ARG A 129 8.32 -10.10 13.19
N ILE A 130 7.67 -9.25 13.97
CA ILE A 130 7.07 -9.61 15.26
C ILE A 130 5.64 -9.10 15.32
N VAL A 131 4.76 -9.87 15.93
CA VAL A 131 3.39 -9.54 16.32
C VAL A 131 3.33 -9.53 17.84
N ALA A 132 3.09 -8.36 18.42
CA ALA A 132 3.11 -8.16 19.86
C ALA A 132 2.16 -7.03 20.28
N THR A 133 1.79 -7.01 21.55
CA THR A 133 1.24 -5.82 22.18
C THR A 133 2.31 -4.74 22.38
N TYR A 134 1.90 -3.50 22.69
CA TYR A 134 2.84 -2.41 23.00
C TYR A 134 3.78 -2.81 24.15
N GLU A 135 3.23 -3.36 25.24
CA GLU A 135 3.98 -3.75 26.42
C GLU A 135 4.94 -4.91 26.16
N GLU A 136 4.51 -5.92 25.39
CA GLU A 136 5.36 -7.04 24.98
C GLU A 136 6.52 -6.59 24.10
N PHE A 137 6.24 -5.75 23.09
CA PHE A 137 7.25 -5.24 22.18
C PHE A 137 8.36 -4.47 22.92
N HIS A 138 7.98 -3.59 23.85
CA HIS A 138 8.93 -2.79 24.63
C HIS A 138 9.71 -3.61 25.67
N ARG A 139 9.24 -4.82 26.01
CA ARG A 139 9.98 -5.80 26.82
C ARG A 139 10.87 -6.73 25.97
N GLY A 140 10.92 -6.52 24.65
CA GLY A 140 11.68 -7.37 23.72
C GLY A 140 11.00 -8.71 23.40
N GLY A 141 9.70 -8.82 23.67
CA GLY A 141 8.90 -10.02 23.40
C GLY A 141 8.04 -9.90 22.13
N GLY A 142 7.30 -10.97 21.85
CA GLY A 142 6.34 -11.07 20.76
C GLY A 142 6.46 -12.36 19.96
N ILE A 143 5.50 -12.60 19.07
CA ILE A 143 5.43 -13.80 18.24
C ILE A 143 6.00 -13.47 16.86
N PRO A 144 6.89 -14.29 16.28
CA PRO A 144 7.34 -14.08 14.91
C PRO A 144 6.16 -13.97 13.92
N LEU A 145 6.18 -12.98 13.03
CA LEU A 145 5.10 -12.72 12.06
C LEU A 145 4.70 -13.98 11.29
N PRO A 146 5.62 -14.81 10.75
CA PRO A 146 5.24 -16.03 10.03
C PRO A 146 4.43 -17.04 10.86
N GLU A 147 4.64 -17.04 12.19
CA GLU A 147 3.98 -17.97 13.11
C GLU A 147 2.63 -17.44 13.60
N SER A 148 2.45 -16.11 13.54
CA SER A 148 1.25 -15.40 14.00
C SER A 148 -0.02 -15.75 13.20
N GLU A 149 -1.16 -15.59 13.86
CA GLU A 149 -2.48 -15.77 13.24
C GLU A 149 -2.72 -14.76 12.11
N VAL A 150 -2.21 -13.53 12.25
CA VAL A 150 -2.30 -12.48 11.25
C VAL A 150 -1.70 -12.96 9.93
N SER A 151 -0.45 -13.40 9.94
CA SER A 151 0.23 -13.89 8.73
C SER A 151 -0.50 -15.09 8.12
N ARG A 152 -0.88 -16.08 8.93
CA ARG A 152 -1.58 -17.28 8.42
C ARG A 152 -2.88 -16.92 7.71
N LYS A 153 -3.62 -15.92 8.21
CA LYS A 153 -4.90 -15.50 7.66
C LYS A 153 -4.79 -14.50 6.51
N THR A 154 -3.73 -13.69 6.44
CA THR A 154 -3.59 -12.64 5.42
C THR A 154 -2.65 -13.01 4.28
N LEU A 155 -1.70 -13.93 4.47
CA LEU A 155 -0.66 -14.24 3.47
C LEU A 155 -1.24 -14.71 2.13
N ILE A 156 -2.08 -15.76 2.14
CA ILE A 156 -2.67 -16.31 0.91
C ILE A 156 -3.57 -15.25 0.22
N PRO A 157 -4.51 -14.58 0.91
CA PRO A 157 -5.28 -13.50 0.29
C PRO A 157 -4.42 -12.39 -0.29
N THR A 158 -3.33 -12.00 0.38
CA THR A 158 -2.40 -10.98 -0.10
C THR A 158 -1.73 -11.41 -1.40
N LEU A 159 -1.21 -12.65 -1.46
CA LEU A 159 -0.60 -13.21 -2.66
C LEU A 159 -1.59 -13.27 -3.82
N LEU A 160 -2.81 -13.77 -3.57
CA LEU A 160 -3.87 -13.85 -4.59
C LEU A 160 -4.27 -12.47 -5.10
N LEU A 161 -4.39 -11.48 -4.20
CA LEU A 161 -4.68 -10.10 -4.56
C LEU A 161 -3.62 -9.54 -5.50
N PHE A 162 -2.34 -9.65 -5.13
CA PHE A 162 -1.26 -9.14 -5.97
C PHE A 162 -1.20 -9.88 -7.30
N LEU A 163 -1.22 -11.22 -7.31
CA LEU A 163 -1.18 -12.00 -8.56
C LEU A 163 -2.35 -11.64 -9.49
N SER A 164 -3.58 -11.61 -8.97
CA SER A 164 -4.77 -11.26 -9.76
C SER A 164 -4.73 -9.80 -10.23
N GLY A 165 -4.34 -8.86 -9.38
CA GLY A 165 -4.27 -7.45 -9.74
C GLY A 165 -3.16 -7.13 -10.73
N PHE A 166 -1.99 -7.77 -10.62
CA PHE A 166 -0.93 -7.67 -11.63
C PHE A 166 -1.37 -8.28 -12.96
N ALA A 167 -2.07 -9.41 -12.95
CA ALA A 167 -2.65 -9.99 -14.17
C ALA A 167 -3.66 -9.02 -14.81
N LEU A 168 -4.51 -8.36 -14.01
CA LEU A 168 -5.44 -7.33 -14.47
C LEU A 168 -4.74 -6.10 -15.05
N LEU A 169 -3.64 -5.64 -14.45
CA LEU A 169 -2.82 -4.55 -14.98
C LEU A 169 -2.15 -4.92 -16.31
N ILE A 170 -1.56 -6.12 -16.41
CA ILE A 170 -0.98 -6.60 -17.66
C ILE A 170 -2.07 -6.72 -18.74
N TRP A 171 -3.24 -7.22 -18.38
CA TRP A 171 -4.39 -7.31 -19.27
C TRP A 171 -4.93 -5.93 -19.67
N SER A 172 -4.90 -4.93 -18.78
CA SER A 172 -5.39 -3.58 -19.09
C SER A 172 -4.62 -2.93 -20.23
N ARG A 173 -3.32 -3.26 -20.37
CA ARG A 173 -2.46 -2.79 -21.47
C ARG A 173 -2.91 -3.28 -22.84
N ARG A 174 -3.70 -4.36 -22.91
CA ARG A 174 -4.18 -4.96 -24.16
C ARG A 174 -5.42 -4.25 -24.73
N GLN A 175 -5.93 -3.19 -24.08
CA GLN A 175 -6.94 -2.33 -24.70
C GLN A 175 -6.38 -1.68 -25.95
N LYS A 176 -6.91 -2.05 -27.11
CA LYS A 176 -6.78 -1.24 -28.31
C LYS A 176 -7.63 0.02 -28.11
N VAL A 177 -7.03 1.18 -28.35
CA VAL A 177 -7.70 2.49 -28.40
C VAL A 177 -8.60 2.52 -29.63
#